data_AF-A0A8C1ZVG9-F1
#
_entry.id   AF-A0A8C1ZVG9-F1
#
_cell.length_a   1.000
_cell.length_b   1.000
_cell.length_c   1.000
_cell.angle_alpha   90.00
_cell.angle_beta   90.00
_cell.angle_gamma   90.00
#
_symmetry.space_group_name_H-M   'P 1'
#
loop_
_entity.id
_entity.type
_entity.pdbx_description
1 polymer ?
#
loop_
_entity_poly.entity_id
_entity_poly.type
_entity_poly.pdbx_seq_one_letter_code
_entity_poly.pdbx_strand_id
1 'polypeptide(L)'
;MTWAEAQRYCRDKYTDLATIENEQQTVQLIDTVNDDSIDLAWIGLYDDLNSWKWTLEDSDFFKVGEKDFRNWYNPGPDNYGGQSMCIIMYNLVSIRNETENFKLQSLFSYYNSFWIGLYRTRSWSDQSNSSFSNWRTGQPDNAENSEYCTAVSFSDSGNWTDENCNTALPFICYSGE
;
A
#
# COMPACT_ATOMS: atom_id res chain seq x y z
N MET A 1 -17.12 5.65 -11.09
CA MET A 1 -15.88 5.91 -11.86
C MET A 1 -14.78 5.02 -11.28
N THR A 2 -13.83 4.52 -12.08
CA THR A 2 -12.72 3.73 -11.51
C THR A 2 -11.83 4.60 -10.63
N TRP A 3 -11.02 4.01 -9.75
CA TRP A 3 -10.16 4.79 -8.85
C TRP A 3 -9.18 5.69 -9.61
N ALA A 4 -8.53 5.16 -10.66
CA ALA A 4 -7.57 5.92 -11.46
C ALA A 4 -8.23 7.08 -12.24
N GLU A 5 -9.45 6.88 -12.73
CA GLU A 5 -10.24 7.95 -13.37
C GLU A 5 -10.67 9.01 -12.35
N ALA A 6 -11.08 8.59 -11.15
CA ALA A 6 -11.44 9.49 -10.05
C ALA A 6 -10.26 10.35 -9.61
N GLN A 7 -9.09 9.75 -9.41
CA GLN A 7 -7.84 10.47 -9.13
C GLN A 7 -7.53 11.49 -10.22
N ARG A 8 -7.62 11.10 -11.49
CA ARG A 8 -7.35 12.00 -12.62
C ARG A 8 -8.32 13.18 -12.62
N TYR A 9 -9.61 12.93 -12.37
CA TYR A 9 -10.60 13.98 -12.26
C TYR A 9 -10.29 14.93 -11.11
N CYS A 10 -9.95 14.40 -9.92
CA CYS A 10 -9.60 15.23 -8.78
C CYS A 10 -8.36 16.08 -9.06
N ARG A 11 -7.31 15.55 -9.69
CA ARG A 11 -6.11 16.31 -10.07
C ARG A 11 -6.35 17.37 -11.15
N ASP A 12 -7.40 17.22 -11.97
CA ASP A 12 -7.78 18.21 -12.98
C ASP A 12 -8.57 19.39 -12.40
N LYS A 13 -9.30 19.17 -11.30
CA LYS A 13 -10.24 20.15 -10.73
C LYS A 13 -9.90 20.63 -9.32
N TYR A 14 -9.12 19.86 -8.59
CA TYR A 14 -8.78 20.01 -7.17
C TYR A 14 -7.31 19.61 -6.94
N THR A 15 -6.92 19.24 -5.71
CA THR A 15 -5.56 18.78 -5.41
C THR A 15 -5.40 17.30 -5.76
N ASP A 16 -6.14 16.41 -5.10
CA ASP A 16 -6.13 14.96 -5.34
C ASP A 16 -7.41 14.33 -4.73
N LEU A 17 -7.50 13.00 -4.76
CA LEU A 17 -8.44 12.25 -3.91
C LEU A 17 -8.16 12.53 -2.42
N ALA A 18 -9.21 12.52 -1.61
CA ALA A 18 -9.15 12.87 -0.20
C ALA A 18 -8.16 12.02 0.60
N THR A 19 -7.32 12.70 1.37
CA THR A 19 -6.55 12.14 2.48
C THR A 19 -7.32 12.31 3.76
N ILE A 20 -7.34 11.27 4.61
CA ILE A 20 -7.93 11.34 5.95
C ILE A 20 -6.81 11.25 6.98
N GLU A 21 -6.71 12.27 7.82
CA GLU A 21 -5.61 12.47 8.76
C GLU A 21 -6.01 12.20 10.21
N ASN A 22 -7.32 12.15 10.51
CA ASN A 22 -7.83 11.93 11.86
C ASN A 22 -9.34 11.61 11.88
N GLU A 23 -9.82 11.23 13.06
CA GLU A 23 -11.24 10.91 13.32
C GLU A 23 -12.18 12.11 13.08
N GLN A 24 -11.75 13.35 13.33
CA GLN A 24 -12.60 14.53 13.11
C GLN A 24 -12.91 14.72 11.62
N GLN A 25 -11.92 14.53 10.75
CA GLN A 25 -12.12 14.54 9.31
C GLN A 25 -13.05 13.41 8.85
N THR A 26 -12.96 12.22 9.46
CA THR A 26 -13.92 11.13 9.19
C THR A 26 -15.35 11.56 9.52
N VAL A 27 -15.58 12.14 10.69
CA VAL A 27 -16.93 12.62 11.09
C VAL A 27 -17.44 13.71 10.15
N GLN A 28 -16.59 14.70 9.84
CA GLN A 28 -16.94 15.78 8.90
C GLN A 28 -17.32 15.24 7.52
N LEU A 29 -16.59 14.22 7.05
CA LEU A 29 -16.87 13.58 5.77
C LEU A 29 -18.24 12.92 5.74
N ILE A 30 -18.58 12.14 6.78
CA ILE A 30 -19.87 11.46 6.92
C ILE A 30 -21.01 12.48 6.96
N ASP A 31 -20.86 13.53 7.77
CA ASP A 31 -21.86 14.59 7.92
C ASP A 31 -22.05 15.40 6.63
N THR A 32 -21.01 15.55 5.81
CA THR A 32 -21.06 16.32 4.55
C THR A 32 -21.79 15.56 3.45
N VAL A 33 -21.57 14.26 3.34
CA VAL A 33 -22.23 13.44 2.32
C VAL A 33 -23.69 13.22 2.68
N ASN A 34 -23.98 12.86 3.94
CA ASN A 34 -25.34 12.69 4.51
C ASN A 34 -26.39 12.18 3.50
N ASP A 35 -26.03 11.12 2.76
CA ASP A 35 -26.84 10.51 1.72
C ASP A 35 -26.76 8.98 1.90
N ASP A 36 -27.84 8.42 2.43
CA ASP A 36 -27.96 6.98 2.72
C ASP A 36 -27.90 6.11 1.45
N SER A 37 -27.97 6.68 0.25
CA SER A 37 -27.81 5.95 -1.01
C SER A 37 -26.35 5.71 -1.40
N ILE A 38 -25.41 6.42 -0.77
CA ILE A 38 -23.98 6.28 -1.00
C ILE A 38 -23.39 5.43 0.11
N ASP A 39 -23.08 4.17 -0.19
CA ASP A 39 -22.39 3.30 0.78
C ASP A 39 -20.88 3.48 0.70
N LEU A 40 -20.29 3.41 -0.49
CA LEU A 40 -18.84 3.48 -0.67
C LEU A 40 -18.43 4.68 -1.53
N ALA A 41 -17.30 5.30 -1.19
CA ALA A 41 -16.64 6.29 -2.04
C ALA A 41 -15.12 6.15 -2.03
N TRP A 42 -14.48 6.40 -3.16
CA TRP A 42 -13.02 6.39 -3.27
C TRP A 42 -12.36 7.50 -2.45
N ILE A 43 -11.29 7.13 -1.75
CA ILE A 43 -10.32 8.03 -1.11
C ILE A 43 -8.91 7.79 -1.68
N GLY A 44 -7.95 8.64 -1.32
CA GLY A 44 -6.61 8.67 -1.93
C GLY A 44 -5.67 7.54 -1.50
N LEU A 45 -6.04 6.69 -0.53
CA LEU A 45 -5.20 5.58 -0.08
C LEU A 45 -5.24 4.42 -1.08
N TYR A 46 -4.07 3.94 -1.47
CA TYR A 46 -3.95 2.79 -2.39
C TYR A 46 -2.68 1.98 -2.11
N ASP A 47 -2.67 0.74 -2.59
CA ASP A 47 -1.53 -0.16 -2.51
C ASP A 47 -0.67 -0.06 -3.78
N ASP A 48 0.45 0.67 -3.67
CA ASP A 48 1.42 0.73 -4.75
C ASP A 48 2.33 -0.50 -4.73
N LEU A 49 2.02 -1.47 -5.59
CA LEU A 49 2.78 -2.71 -5.76
C LEU A 49 4.24 -2.49 -6.19
N ASN A 50 4.61 -1.29 -6.63
CA ASN A 50 5.98 -0.94 -7.03
C ASN A 50 6.75 -0.17 -5.95
N SER A 51 6.13 0.13 -4.79
CA SER A 51 6.68 1.00 -3.75
C SER A 51 7.56 0.31 -2.70
N TRP A 52 8.21 -0.80 -3.05
CA TRP A 52 9.06 -1.54 -2.12
C TRP A 52 10.24 -0.72 -1.59
N LYS A 53 10.41 -0.71 -0.26
CA LYS A 53 11.44 0.02 0.49
C LYS A 53 12.23 -0.93 1.39
N TRP A 54 13.50 -0.58 1.65
CA TRP A 54 14.33 -1.30 2.61
C TRP A 54 14.22 -0.66 4.00
N THR A 55 14.16 -1.44 5.07
CA THR A 55 14.08 -0.95 6.46
C THR A 55 15.32 -0.17 6.91
N LEU A 56 16.42 -0.34 6.19
CA LEU A 56 17.63 0.46 6.32
C LEU A 56 17.81 1.14 4.97
N GLU A 57 17.67 2.46 4.91
CA GLU A 57 17.91 3.29 3.71
C GLU A 57 19.23 4.07 3.80
N ASP A 58 19.98 3.89 4.88
CA ASP A 58 21.16 4.70 5.18
C ASP A 58 22.25 4.50 4.12
N SER A 59 22.63 5.59 3.43
CA SER A 59 23.67 5.58 2.41
C SER A 59 25.03 5.15 2.96
N ASP A 60 25.22 5.27 4.28
CA ASP A 60 26.42 4.85 4.97
C ASP A 60 26.49 3.33 5.15
N PHE A 61 25.35 2.64 5.00
CA PHE A 61 25.24 1.19 5.12
C PHE A 61 25.40 0.46 3.77
N PHE A 62 24.96 1.07 2.66
CA PHE A 62 25.10 0.48 1.32
C PHE A 62 26.29 1.06 0.57
N LYS A 63 27.12 0.19 -0.03
CA LYS A 63 28.10 0.66 -1.01
C LYS A 63 27.38 1.09 -2.29
N VAL A 64 28.02 1.96 -3.06
CA VAL A 64 27.51 2.44 -4.36
C VAL A 64 27.10 1.25 -5.22
N GLY A 65 25.82 1.20 -5.61
CA GLY A 65 25.23 0.15 -6.45
C GLY A 65 24.57 -1.03 -5.69
N GLU A 66 24.82 -1.21 -4.39
CA GLU A 66 24.22 -2.31 -3.61
C GLU A 66 22.73 -2.08 -3.33
N LYS A 67 22.32 -0.81 -3.19
CA LYS A 67 20.91 -0.43 -3.04
C LYS A 67 20.03 -0.81 -4.25
N ASP A 68 20.65 -0.95 -5.42
CA ASP A 68 19.98 -1.22 -6.71
C ASP A 68 20.15 -2.70 -7.12
N PHE A 69 20.90 -3.50 -6.36
CA PHE A 69 21.06 -4.91 -6.63
C PHE A 69 19.72 -5.64 -6.46
N ARG A 70 19.31 -6.36 -7.49
CA ARG A 70 18.07 -7.13 -7.54
C ARG A 70 18.44 -8.49 -8.13
N ASN A 71 18.64 -9.50 -7.30
CA ASN A 71 18.78 -10.88 -7.74
C ASN A 71 17.64 -11.65 -7.13
N TRP A 72 16.42 -11.38 -7.59
CA TRP A 72 15.21 -12.06 -7.13
C TRP A 72 15.01 -13.36 -7.89
N TYR A 73 14.40 -14.35 -7.24
CA TYR A 73 13.86 -15.48 -7.99
C TYR A 73 12.74 -14.96 -8.87
N ASN A 74 12.72 -15.31 -10.16
CA ASN A 74 11.63 -14.95 -11.07
C ASN A 74 10.30 -15.45 -10.45
N PRO A 75 9.33 -14.56 -10.12
CA PRO A 75 9.07 -13.25 -10.73
C PRO A 75 9.54 -11.98 -9.99
N GLY A 76 10.21 -12.04 -8.85
CA GLY A 76 10.58 -10.86 -8.08
C GLY A 76 10.06 -10.90 -6.64
N PRO A 77 10.11 -9.76 -5.91
CA PRO A 77 9.26 -9.56 -4.75
C PRO A 77 7.82 -9.61 -5.25
N ASP A 78 7.17 -10.75 -5.08
CA ASP A 78 5.83 -10.99 -5.58
C ASP A 78 4.80 -10.59 -4.54
N ASN A 79 3.64 -10.16 -5.03
CA ASN A 79 2.47 -10.03 -4.18
C ASN A 79 1.81 -11.41 -4.02
N TYR A 80 2.55 -12.39 -3.51
CA TYR A 80 2.06 -13.77 -3.41
C TYR A 80 0.78 -13.80 -2.57
N GLY A 81 -0.30 -14.32 -3.15
CA GLY A 81 -1.62 -14.31 -2.51
C GLY A 81 -2.14 -12.91 -2.20
N GLY A 82 -1.72 -11.88 -2.96
CA GLY A 82 -2.32 -10.55 -2.95
C GLY A 82 -2.03 -9.67 -1.72
N GLN A 83 -1.63 -10.25 -0.60
CA GLN A 83 -1.54 -9.56 0.69
C GLN A 83 -0.10 -9.34 1.17
N SER A 84 0.90 -9.72 0.37
CA SER A 84 2.30 -9.74 0.82
C SER A 84 2.88 -8.32 0.92
N MET A 85 2.86 -7.74 2.12
CA MET A 85 3.44 -6.42 2.43
C MET A 85 4.93 -6.47 2.82
N CYS A 86 5.47 -7.67 3.05
CA CYS A 86 6.87 -7.91 3.38
C CYS A 86 7.38 -9.08 2.52
N ILE A 87 8.69 -9.14 2.25
CA ILE A 87 9.29 -10.24 1.49
C ILE A 87 9.95 -11.29 2.39
N ILE A 88 9.61 -12.54 2.11
CA ILE A 88 10.27 -13.72 2.65
C ILE A 88 11.23 -14.26 1.59
N MET A 89 12.48 -14.49 1.95
CA MET A 89 13.45 -15.16 1.08
C MET A 89 13.51 -16.65 1.39
N TYR A 90 13.49 -17.47 0.35
CA TYR A 90 13.78 -18.91 0.42
C TYR A 90 15.27 -19.16 0.20
N ASN A 91 15.78 -20.28 0.75
CA ASN A 91 17.21 -20.66 0.83
C ASN A 91 18.08 -20.54 -0.45
N LEU A 92 17.49 -20.28 -1.63
CA LEU A 92 18.18 -20.38 -2.92
C LEU A 92 18.55 -19.05 -3.58
N VAL A 93 18.28 -17.88 -2.99
CA VAL A 93 18.51 -16.60 -3.68
C VAL A 93 19.10 -15.49 -2.77
N SER A 94 19.58 -14.43 -3.40
CA SER A 94 20.81 -13.70 -3.17
C SER A 94 20.61 -12.29 -2.58
N ILE A 95 21.15 -12.05 -1.40
CA ILE A 95 21.34 -10.79 -0.68
C ILE A 95 22.71 -10.16 -1.00
N ARG A 96 22.67 -8.92 -1.51
CA ARG A 96 23.74 -7.91 -1.55
C ARG A 96 24.98 -8.20 -2.42
N ASN A 97 25.56 -9.41 -2.40
CA ASN A 97 26.52 -9.97 -3.37
C ASN A 97 26.80 -11.47 -3.06
N GLU A 98 27.52 -12.17 -3.94
CA GLU A 98 27.82 -13.62 -3.81
C GLU A 98 28.49 -14.03 -2.48
N THR A 99 29.27 -13.15 -1.84
CA THR A 99 29.99 -13.44 -0.58
C THR A 99 29.09 -13.36 0.65
N GLU A 100 28.16 -12.40 0.70
CA GLU A 100 27.20 -12.31 1.81
C GLU A 100 26.11 -13.37 1.70
N ASN A 101 25.71 -13.74 0.48
CA ASN A 101 24.86 -14.90 0.21
C ASN A 101 25.37 -16.16 0.87
N PHE A 102 26.67 -16.43 0.69
CA PHE A 102 27.28 -17.62 1.22
C PHE A 102 27.25 -17.65 2.77
N LYS A 103 27.44 -16.48 3.40
CA LYS A 103 27.33 -16.35 4.86
C LYS A 103 25.90 -16.59 5.34
N LEU A 104 24.92 -15.99 4.69
CA LEU A 104 23.50 -16.13 5.07
C LEU A 104 23.00 -17.56 4.83
N GLN A 105 23.41 -18.20 3.72
CA GLN A 105 23.12 -19.62 3.47
C GLN A 105 23.69 -20.52 4.56
N SER A 106 24.90 -20.24 5.07
CA SER A 106 25.48 -21.03 6.17
C SER A 106 24.75 -20.81 7.51
N LEU A 107 24.40 -19.56 7.83
CA LEU A 107 23.76 -19.16 9.09
C LEU A 107 22.29 -19.60 9.17
N PHE A 108 21.59 -19.62 8.03
CA PHE A 108 20.17 -19.95 7.93
C PHE A 108 19.90 -21.29 7.25
N SER A 109 20.92 -22.14 7.07
CA SER A 109 20.81 -23.48 6.46
C SER A 109 19.73 -24.38 7.07
N TYR A 110 19.33 -24.12 8.32
CA TYR A 110 18.27 -24.84 9.03
C TYR A 110 16.86 -24.28 8.74
N TYR A 111 16.74 -23.03 8.31
CA TYR A 111 15.46 -22.38 8.05
C TYR A 111 15.13 -22.43 6.57
N ASN A 112 13.93 -22.89 6.23
CA ASN A 112 13.49 -22.95 4.82
C ASN A 112 13.22 -21.56 4.22
N SER A 113 12.98 -20.56 5.08
CA SER A 113 12.64 -19.20 4.69
C SER A 113 12.93 -18.20 5.81
N PHE A 114 13.29 -16.97 5.47
CA PHE A 114 13.53 -15.90 6.45
C PHE A 114 13.09 -14.53 5.91
N TRP A 115 12.60 -13.67 6.81
CA TRP A 115 12.22 -12.30 6.48
C TRP A 115 13.46 -11.48 6.12
N ILE A 116 13.31 -10.65 5.10
CA ILE A 116 14.27 -9.59 4.82
C ILE A 116 13.64 -8.22 5.06
N GLY A 117 14.48 -7.21 5.20
CA GLY A 117 14.04 -5.83 5.42
C GLY A 117 13.35 -5.17 4.22
N LEU A 118 12.90 -5.91 3.21
CA LEU A 118 12.16 -5.33 2.08
C LEU A 118 10.66 -5.38 2.38
N TYR A 119 10.01 -4.22 2.38
CA TYR A 119 8.60 -4.05 2.75
C TYR A 119 7.92 -3.01 1.87
N ARG A 120 6.60 -3.02 1.83
CA ARG A 120 5.75 -1.99 1.21
C ARG A 120 4.62 -1.61 2.15
N THR A 121 4.05 -0.44 1.92
CA THR A 121 2.91 0.09 2.67
C THR A 121 1.96 0.77 1.70
N ARG A 122 0.66 0.75 2.02
CA ARG A 122 -0.30 1.62 1.32
C ARG A 122 0.16 3.09 1.43
N SER A 123 -0.04 3.83 0.36
CA SER A 123 0.41 5.20 0.18
C SER A 123 -0.75 6.11 -0.21
N TRP A 124 -0.71 7.36 0.23
CA TRP A 124 -1.68 8.37 -0.18
C TRP A 124 -1.30 8.93 -1.56
N SER A 125 -2.29 9.09 -2.44
CA SER A 125 -2.10 9.58 -3.80
C SER A 125 -1.52 10.98 -3.88
N ASP A 126 -1.82 11.82 -2.89
CA ASP A 126 -1.31 13.17 -2.73
C ASP A 126 0.11 13.24 -2.14
N GLN A 127 0.72 12.10 -1.84
CA GLN A 127 2.04 11.97 -1.22
C GLN A 127 2.10 12.48 0.24
N SER A 128 0.96 12.63 0.90
CA SER A 128 0.90 12.92 2.34
C SER A 128 1.46 11.76 3.16
N ASN A 129 1.96 12.09 4.36
CA ASN A 129 2.55 11.13 5.30
C ASN A 129 1.60 10.79 6.46
N SER A 130 0.28 10.87 6.23
CA SER A 130 -0.70 10.50 7.26
C SER A 130 -0.55 9.02 7.64
N SER A 131 -0.39 8.77 8.94
CA SER A 131 -0.37 7.43 9.54
C SER A 131 -1.72 7.01 10.11
N PHE A 132 -2.75 7.85 9.96
CA PHE A 132 -4.08 7.53 10.44
C PHE A 132 -4.64 6.34 9.66
N SER A 133 -5.33 5.45 10.39
CA SER A 133 -5.99 4.30 9.78
C SER A 133 -7.37 4.10 10.39
N ASN A 134 -8.39 3.95 9.56
CA ASN A 134 -9.75 3.66 10.00
C ASN A 134 -10.32 2.39 9.36
N TRP A 135 -9.49 1.37 9.17
CA TRP A 135 -9.91 0.10 8.56
C TRP A 135 -11.08 -0.54 9.30
N ARG A 136 -12.03 -1.08 8.53
CA ARG A 136 -13.07 -1.96 9.06
C ARG A 136 -12.42 -3.20 9.66
N THR A 137 -13.05 -3.79 10.68
CA THR A 137 -12.62 -5.07 11.24
C THR A 137 -12.47 -6.12 10.14
N GLY A 138 -11.27 -6.68 9.99
CA GLY A 138 -10.95 -7.70 8.98
C GLY A 138 -10.33 -7.15 7.71
N GLN A 139 -10.21 -5.83 7.56
CA GLN A 139 -9.66 -5.16 6.37
C GLN A 139 -8.27 -4.55 6.67
N PRO A 140 -7.43 -4.31 5.65
CA PRO A 140 -7.62 -4.75 4.26
C PRO A 140 -7.46 -6.26 4.13
N ASP A 141 -8.33 -6.92 3.35
CA ASP A 141 -8.30 -8.37 3.12
C ASP A 141 -7.92 -8.75 1.68
N ASN A 142 -7.81 -7.77 0.79
CA ASN A 142 -7.42 -7.93 -0.59
C ASN A 142 -8.10 -9.13 -1.29
N ALA A 143 -9.43 -9.13 -1.28
CA ALA A 143 -10.24 -10.23 -1.80
C ALA A 143 -9.90 -10.54 -3.27
N GLU A 144 -9.91 -11.84 -3.59
CA GLU A 144 -9.54 -12.38 -4.91
C GLU A 144 -8.15 -11.96 -5.41
N ASN A 145 -7.30 -11.42 -4.53
CA ASN A 145 -6.01 -10.83 -4.86
C ASN A 145 -6.10 -9.62 -5.81
N SER A 146 -7.14 -8.79 -5.69
CA SER A 146 -7.45 -7.75 -6.68
C SER A 146 -7.82 -6.36 -6.13
N GLU A 147 -7.75 -6.15 -4.82
CA GLU A 147 -8.29 -4.97 -4.14
C GLU A 147 -7.19 -4.03 -3.62
N TYR A 148 -6.65 -3.26 -4.56
CA TYR A 148 -5.51 -2.38 -4.30
C TYR A 148 -5.92 -0.94 -3.97
N CYS A 149 -7.21 -0.60 -4.02
CA CYS A 149 -7.70 0.77 -3.85
C CYS A 149 -8.59 0.86 -2.62
N THR A 150 -8.59 2.00 -1.91
CA THR A 150 -9.35 2.13 -0.66
C THR A 150 -10.60 2.95 -0.84
N ALA A 151 -11.72 2.41 -0.35
CA ALA A 151 -12.98 3.14 -0.24
C ALA A 151 -13.32 3.39 1.24
N VAL A 152 -14.00 4.50 1.49
CA VAL A 152 -14.66 4.77 2.77
C VAL A 152 -16.09 4.25 2.71
N SER A 153 -16.55 3.59 3.78
CA SER A 153 -17.93 3.17 3.94
C SER A 153 -18.69 4.13 4.85
N PHE A 154 -19.78 4.70 4.34
CA PHE A 154 -20.68 5.56 5.11
C PHE A 154 -21.63 4.74 5.99
N SER A 155 -21.99 3.52 5.57
CA SER A 155 -22.81 2.63 6.40
C SER A 155 -22.04 2.04 7.59
N ASP A 156 -20.72 1.89 7.46
CA ASP A 156 -19.81 1.45 8.53
C ASP A 156 -19.09 2.64 9.21
N SER A 157 -19.79 3.75 9.45
CA SER A 157 -19.27 4.89 10.24
C SER A 157 -17.91 5.45 9.75
N GLY A 158 -17.71 5.48 8.45
CA GLY A 158 -16.47 5.98 7.82
C GLY A 158 -15.31 5.00 7.87
N ASN A 159 -15.54 3.73 8.23
CA ASN A 159 -14.51 2.71 8.17
C ASN A 159 -14.10 2.39 6.73
N TRP A 160 -12.85 1.96 6.55
CA TRP A 160 -12.27 1.73 5.23
C TRP A 160 -12.30 0.26 4.83
N THR A 161 -12.52 0.03 3.55
CA THR A 161 -12.35 -1.27 2.88
C THR A 161 -11.36 -1.13 1.73
N ASP A 162 -10.65 -2.20 1.41
CA ASP A 162 -9.99 -2.29 0.12
C ASP A 162 -10.91 -2.91 -0.91
N GLU A 163 -10.87 -2.36 -2.12
CA GLU A 163 -11.79 -2.68 -3.20
C GLU A 163 -11.03 -2.80 -4.52
N ASN A 164 -11.63 -3.51 -5.47
CA ASN A 164 -11.07 -3.60 -6.82
C ASN A 164 -11.03 -2.20 -7.46
N CYS A 165 -9.85 -1.75 -7.85
CA CYS A 165 -9.64 -0.41 -8.40
C CYS A 165 -10.50 -0.09 -9.65
N ASN A 166 -10.99 -1.13 -10.34
CA ASN A 166 -11.84 -0.99 -11.53
C ASN A 166 -13.33 -0.91 -11.19
N THR A 167 -13.72 -1.05 -9.92
CA THR A 167 -15.10 -0.86 -9.46
C THR A 167 -15.53 0.58 -9.69
N ALA A 168 -16.75 0.76 -10.19
CA ALA A 168 -17.31 2.08 -10.43
C ALA A 168 -17.96 2.63 -9.16
N LEU A 169 -17.24 3.47 -8.41
CA LEU A 169 -17.75 4.14 -7.21
C LEU A 169 -17.84 5.67 -7.38
N PRO A 170 -18.65 6.35 -6.54
CA PRO A 170 -18.43 7.74 -6.15
C PRO A 170 -17.03 7.95 -5.57
N PHE A 171 -16.60 9.21 -5.44
CA PHE A 171 -15.26 9.55 -4.98
C PHE A 171 -15.23 10.92 -4.33
N ILE A 172 -14.26 11.13 -3.44
CA ILE A 172 -14.10 12.38 -2.70
C ILE A 172 -12.78 13.01 -3.13
N CYS A 173 -12.85 14.22 -3.68
CA CYS A 173 -11.67 15.05 -3.91
C CYS A 173 -11.46 15.97 -2.70
N TYR A 174 -10.24 16.43 -2.51
CA TYR A 174 -9.95 17.55 -1.63
C TYR A 174 -9.18 18.64 -2.36
N SER A 175 -9.40 19.89 -1.95
CA SER A 175 -8.56 21.02 -2.28
C SER A 175 -7.83 21.43 -1.00
N GLY A 176 -6.51 21.31 -0.98
CA GLY A 176 -5.71 21.87 0.11
C GLY A 176 -5.86 23.39 0.12
N GLU A 177 -6.37 23.93 1.23
CA GLU A 177 -6.18 25.34 1.59
C GLU A 177 -4.98 25.48 2.53
#